data_AF-A0A9W9W887-F1
#
_entry.id   AF-A0A9W9W887-F1
#
_cell.length_a   1.000
_cell.length_b   1.000
_cell.length_c   1.000
_cell.angle_alpha   90.00
_cell.angle_beta   90.00
_cell.angle_gamma   90.00
#
_symmetry.space_group_name_H-M   'P 1'
#
loop_
_entity.id
_entity.type
_entity.pdbx_description
1 polymer ?
#
loop_
_entity_poly.entity_id
_entity_poly.type
_entity_poly.pdbx_seq_one_letter_code
_entity_poly.pdbx_strand_id
1 'polypeptide(L)'
;MSKHSSKITSWEQLFASTSDQLRSLGIENSRQRRYLIRKREKFRNGLHGPGGDLEHVVDGVAQLRVVEIPASAPAANANATKDGKDGKSETSAPIVPKTKKVVVNLTPDATEYTHQVSKVLKKYAHMKVQRGNKIMGPFLQPMKGTHGTAATITVQEGMWEDKRGHKVDGGERRQKEVRAKLRLEERRKA
;
A
#
# COMPACT_ATOMS: atom_id res chain seq x y z
N MET A 1 8.32 14.81 -8.38
CA MET A 1 9.63 15.00 -7.69
C MET A 1 10.80 14.45 -8.50
N SER A 2 10.52 13.52 -9.42
CA SER A 2 11.42 12.97 -10.43
C SER A 2 12.33 14.00 -11.11
N LYS A 3 11.84 15.20 -11.42
CA LYS A 3 12.60 16.30 -12.06
C LYS A 3 13.91 16.71 -11.36
N HIS A 4 14.07 16.40 -10.07
CA HIS A 4 15.25 16.75 -9.29
C HIS A 4 16.17 15.56 -9.00
N SER A 5 15.91 14.39 -9.59
CA SER A 5 16.71 13.17 -9.34
C SER A 5 18.19 13.39 -9.68
N SER A 6 18.50 14.02 -10.81
CA SER A 6 19.87 14.29 -11.25
C SER A 6 20.66 15.23 -10.34
N LYS A 7 19.99 15.94 -9.42
CA LYS A 7 20.63 16.89 -8.49
C LYS A 7 21.14 16.22 -7.22
N ILE A 8 20.70 14.98 -6.96
CA ILE A 8 21.03 14.21 -5.77
C ILE A 8 21.82 13.00 -6.25
N THR A 9 23.12 13.03 -6.00
CA THR A 9 24.06 12.09 -6.61
C THR A 9 24.13 10.77 -5.85
N SER A 10 23.98 10.80 -4.52
CA SER A 10 24.07 9.62 -3.67
C SER A 10 22.89 9.48 -2.72
N TRP A 11 22.65 8.24 -2.29
CA TRP A 11 21.65 7.94 -1.27
C TRP A 11 21.97 8.63 0.06
N GLU A 12 23.23 8.63 0.47
CA GLU A 12 23.67 9.32 1.68
C GLU A 12 23.43 10.83 1.60
N GLN A 13 23.67 11.45 0.44
CA GLN A 13 23.41 12.87 0.23
C GLN A 13 21.91 13.20 0.39
N LEU A 14 21.01 12.34 -0.08
CA LEU A 14 19.57 12.49 0.13
C LEU A 14 19.22 12.52 1.63
N PHE A 15 19.84 11.65 2.43
CA PHE A 15 19.56 11.52 3.86
C PHE A 15 20.38 12.45 4.75
N ALA A 16 21.47 13.05 4.28
CA ALA A 16 22.26 14.00 5.05
C ALA A 16 21.83 15.46 4.80
N SER A 17 21.38 15.77 3.57
CA SER A 17 21.16 17.14 3.12
C SER A 17 20.15 17.94 3.97
N THR A 18 20.49 19.20 4.26
CA THR A 18 19.63 20.16 4.95
C THR A 18 18.78 20.97 3.97
N SER A 19 17.78 21.70 4.47
CA SER A 19 16.90 22.54 3.63
C SER A 19 17.67 23.58 2.81
N ASP A 20 18.75 24.15 3.35
CA ASP A 20 19.55 25.18 2.67
C ASP A 20 20.48 24.55 1.63
N GLN A 21 21.05 23.39 1.91
CA GLN A 21 21.81 22.62 0.93
C GLN A 21 20.92 22.15 -0.23
N LEU A 22 19.69 21.72 0.03
CA LEU A 22 18.73 21.39 -1.03
C LEU A 22 18.37 22.63 -1.88
N ARG A 23 18.41 23.83 -1.29
CA ARG A 23 18.21 25.08 -2.01
C ARG A 23 19.37 25.36 -2.95
N SER A 24 20.61 25.25 -2.47
CA SER A 24 21.81 25.50 -3.27
C SER A 24 21.98 24.49 -4.41
N LEU A 25 21.52 23.26 -4.22
CA LEU A 25 21.42 22.24 -5.28
C LEU A 25 20.31 22.55 -6.32
N GLY A 26 19.50 23.58 -6.08
CA GLY A 26 18.49 24.09 -7.01
C GLY A 26 17.10 23.47 -6.85
N ILE A 27 16.75 22.91 -5.68
CA ILE A 27 15.36 22.64 -5.32
C ILE A 27 14.80 23.92 -4.67
N GLU A 28 14.47 24.91 -5.48
CA GLU A 28 14.17 26.25 -4.97
C GLU A 28 12.86 26.31 -4.19
N ASN A 29 11.83 25.63 -4.70
CA ASN A 29 10.49 25.66 -4.13
C ASN A 29 10.49 25.11 -2.70
N SER A 30 10.16 25.96 -1.74
CA SER A 30 10.14 25.62 -0.32
C SER A 30 9.18 24.47 0.00
N ARG A 31 8.04 24.38 -0.70
CA ARG A 31 7.08 23.28 -0.52
C ARG A 31 7.68 21.94 -0.92
N GLN A 32 8.43 21.91 -2.02
CA GLN A 32 9.09 20.71 -2.49
C GLN A 32 10.18 20.25 -1.51
N ARG A 33 11.03 21.16 -1.04
CA ARG A 33 12.05 20.85 -0.02
C ARG A 33 11.44 20.29 1.27
N ARG A 34 10.44 20.97 1.83
CA ARG A 34 9.73 20.51 3.05
C ARG A 34 9.08 19.14 2.83
N TYR A 35 8.48 18.92 1.65
CA TYR A 35 7.88 17.64 1.31
C TYR A 35 8.90 16.50 1.26
N LEU A 36 10.07 16.73 0.64
CA LEU A 36 11.17 15.76 0.55
C LEU A 36 11.70 15.39 1.94
N ILE A 37 12.03 16.39 2.76
CA ILE A 37 12.50 16.18 4.13
C ILE A 37 11.46 15.40 4.95
N ARG A 38 10.18 15.76 4.85
CA ARG A 38 9.12 15.02 5.54
C ARG A 38 9.03 13.55 5.10
N LYS A 39 9.19 13.26 3.81
CA LYS A 39 9.18 11.86 3.30
C LYS A 39 10.42 11.08 3.74
N ARG A 40 11.58 11.74 3.81
CA ARG A 40 12.83 11.17 4.36
C ARG A 40 12.68 10.76 5.83
N GLU A 41 12.13 11.64 6.67
CA GLU A 41 11.92 11.31 8.10
C GLU A 41 10.89 10.18 8.27
N LYS A 42 9.82 10.14 7.45
CA LYS A 42 8.90 8.99 7.42
C LYS A 42 9.63 7.68 7.07
N PHE A 43 10.52 7.72 6.09
CA PHE A 43 11.30 6.54 5.70
C PHE A 43 12.20 6.05 6.84
N ARG A 44 12.89 6.96 7.55
CA ARG A 44 13.72 6.62 8.71
C ARG A 44 12.94 5.95 9.84
N ASN A 45 11.70 6.38 10.04
CA ASN A 45 10.82 5.83 11.06
C ASN A 45 10.14 4.51 10.64
N GLY A 46 10.52 3.93 9.49
CA GLY A 46 9.90 2.72 8.95
C GLY A 46 8.45 2.90 8.47
N LEU A 47 8.00 4.17 8.33
CA LEU A 47 6.64 4.49 7.87
C LEU A 47 6.62 4.48 6.33
N HIS A 48 6.65 3.28 5.78
CA HIS A 48 6.60 3.07 4.34
C HIS A 48 5.16 3.12 3.81
N GLY A 49 5.02 3.46 2.53
CA GLY A 49 3.74 3.39 1.83
C GLY A 49 3.44 1.98 1.32
N PRO A 50 2.41 1.81 0.47
CA PRO A 50 2.08 0.51 -0.12
C PRO A 50 3.27 -0.08 -0.86
N GLY A 51 3.62 -1.32 -0.52
CA GLY A 51 4.72 -2.07 -1.14
C GLY A 51 6.12 -1.80 -0.58
N GLY A 52 6.27 -0.95 0.44
CA GLY A 52 7.59 -0.66 1.00
C GLY A 52 8.16 -1.72 1.95
N ASP A 53 7.33 -2.68 2.34
CA ASP A 53 7.67 -3.81 3.20
C ASP A 53 7.88 -5.12 2.42
N LEU A 54 7.86 -5.05 1.09
CA LEU A 54 8.08 -6.16 0.17
C LEU A 54 9.57 -6.55 0.13
N GLU A 55 9.84 -7.84 0.30
CA GLU A 55 11.22 -8.38 0.31
C GLU A 55 11.69 -8.80 -1.07
N HIS A 56 10.84 -9.51 -1.83
CA HIS A 56 11.15 -9.97 -3.17
C HIS A 56 10.63 -8.96 -4.18
N VAL A 57 11.53 -8.15 -4.74
CA VAL A 57 11.25 -7.18 -5.80
C VAL A 57 12.32 -7.35 -6.87
N VAL A 58 11.89 -7.62 -8.12
CA VAL A 58 12.78 -7.79 -9.27
C VAL A 58 12.39 -6.74 -10.31
N ASP A 59 13.35 -5.92 -10.74
CA ASP A 59 13.14 -4.83 -11.72
C ASP A 59 11.99 -3.87 -11.38
N GLY A 60 11.78 -3.60 -10.08
CA GLY A 60 10.69 -2.74 -9.62
C GLY A 60 9.30 -3.40 -9.71
N VAL A 61 9.26 -4.73 -9.84
CA VAL A 61 8.04 -5.53 -9.89
C VAL A 61 8.07 -6.56 -8.77
N ALA A 62 6.97 -6.69 -8.03
CA ALA A 62 6.80 -7.74 -7.03
C ALA A 62 5.51 -8.52 -7.27
N GLN A 63 5.53 -9.81 -6.98
CA GLN A 63 4.38 -10.69 -7.13
C GLN A 63 3.85 -11.10 -5.74
N LEU A 64 2.57 -10.85 -5.52
CA LEU A 64 1.86 -11.24 -4.31
C LEU A 64 0.90 -12.38 -4.63
N ARG A 65 0.88 -13.40 -3.77
CA ARG A 65 -0.05 -14.54 -3.89
C ARG A 65 -0.77 -14.82 -2.57
N VAL A 66 -2.01 -15.25 -2.67
CA VAL A 66 -2.78 -15.80 -1.54
C VAL A 66 -2.44 -17.27 -1.40
N VAL A 67 -1.96 -17.66 -0.22
CA VAL A 67 -1.66 -19.04 0.14
C VAL A 67 -2.51 -19.46 1.33
N GLU A 68 -3.00 -20.69 1.31
CA GLU A 68 -3.68 -21.33 2.43
C GLU A 68 -2.65 -22.01 3.34
N ILE A 69 -2.67 -21.67 4.62
CA ILE A 69 -1.73 -22.16 5.62
C ILE A 69 -2.55 -22.79 6.75
N PRO A 70 -2.14 -23.92 7.36
CA PRO A 70 -2.84 -24.48 8.51
C PRO A 70 -2.96 -23.42 9.62
N ALA A 71 -4.17 -23.24 10.15
CA ALA A 71 -4.36 -22.34 11.28
C ALA A 71 -3.71 -22.97 12.52
N SER A 72 -2.64 -22.36 13.04
CA SER A 72 -2.15 -22.69 14.38
C SER A 72 -3.31 -22.45 15.35
N ALA A 73 -3.62 -23.45 16.19
CA ALA A 73 -4.70 -23.36 17.17
C ALA A 73 -4.59 -22.05 17.97
N PRO A 74 -5.71 -21.38 18.30
CA PRO A 74 -5.65 -20.18 19.12
C PRO A 74 -4.95 -20.56 20.43
N ALA A 75 -3.90 -19.82 20.80
CA ALA A 75 -3.35 -19.88 22.14
C ALA A 75 -4.52 -19.58 23.08
N ALA A 76 -4.98 -20.60 23.82
CA ALA A 76 -5.99 -20.42 24.83
C ALA A 76 -5.45 -19.34 25.79
N ASN A 77 -6.15 -18.21 25.88
CA ASN A 77 -5.91 -17.24 26.94
C ASN A 77 -6.17 -17.97 28.25
N ALA A 78 -5.09 -18.45 28.88
CA ALA A 78 -5.10 -18.94 30.25
C ALA A 78 -5.26 -17.71 31.16
N ASN A 79 -6.49 -17.22 31.28
CA ASN A 79 -7.02 -16.41 32.37
C ASN A 79 -8.51 -16.14 32.10
N ALA A 80 -9.32 -17.19 32.25
CA ALA A 80 -10.75 -17.05 32.52
C ALA A 80 -11.00 -17.79 33.82
N THR A 81 -11.12 -16.99 34.88
CA THR A 81 -11.46 -17.36 36.25
C THR A 81 -12.68 -18.27 36.23
N LYS A 82 -12.58 -19.41 36.93
CA LYS A 82 -13.70 -20.29 37.22
C LYS A 82 -14.69 -19.52 38.11
N ASP A 83 -15.88 -19.25 37.60
CA ASP A 83 -17.08 -19.14 38.42
C ASP A 83 -18.28 -19.61 37.59
N GLY A 84 -19.02 -20.57 38.15
CA GLY A 84 -20.05 -21.34 37.45
C GLY A 84 -21.39 -20.63 37.32
N LYS A 85 -22.25 -21.18 36.44
CA LYS A 85 -23.56 -21.78 36.76
C LYS A 85 -24.40 -21.96 35.49
N ASP A 86 -24.71 -23.22 35.20
CA ASP A 86 -25.89 -23.79 34.53
C ASP A 86 -26.70 -22.93 33.54
N GLY A 87 -26.52 -23.24 32.26
CA GLY A 87 -27.39 -22.83 31.17
C GLY A 87 -27.10 -23.65 29.92
N LYS A 88 -27.80 -24.78 29.76
CA LYS A 88 -27.70 -25.67 28.59
C LYS A 88 -28.24 -24.95 27.35
N SER A 89 -27.37 -24.23 26.65
CA SER A 89 -27.61 -23.71 25.31
C SER A 89 -26.79 -24.55 24.34
N GLU A 90 -27.45 -25.41 23.57
CA GLU A 90 -26.86 -26.08 22.40
C GLU A 90 -26.58 -25.03 21.32
N THR A 91 -25.55 -24.23 21.55
CA THR A 91 -24.97 -23.38 20.52
C THR A 91 -23.98 -24.23 19.74
N SER A 92 -24.30 -24.46 18.48
CA SER A 92 -23.39 -25.07 17.50
C SER A 92 -22.01 -24.44 17.66
N ALA A 93 -21.01 -25.25 18.01
CA ALA A 93 -19.64 -24.78 18.13
C ALA A 93 -19.25 -24.10 16.80
N PRO A 94 -18.71 -22.87 16.83
CA PRO A 94 -18.28 -22.21 15.60
C PRO A 94 -17.25 -23.11 14.91
N ILE A 95 -17.50 -23.49 13.65
CA ILE A 95 -16.55 -24.25 12.83
C ILE A 95 -15.29 -23.39 12.71
N VAL A 96 -14.26 -23.72 13.49
CA VAL A 96 -12.98 -23.02 13.42
C VAL A 96 -12.32 -23.44 12.10
N PRO A 97 -12.00 -22.48 11.21
CA PRO A 97 -11.40 -22.81 9.93
C PRO A 97 -10.03 -23.46 10.14
N LYS A 98 -9.87 -24.69 9.63
CA LYS A 98 -8.63 -25.47 9.70
C LYS A 98 -7.46 -24.77 8.98
N THR A 99 -7.76 -23.90 8.03
CA THR A 99 -6.78 -23.15 7.23
C THR A 99 -7.05 -21.65 7.27
N LYS A 100 -5.99 -20.86 7.16
CA LYS A 100 -6.02 -19.41 7.08
C LYS A 100 -5.35 -18.96 5.79
N LYS A 101 -5.97 -17.98 5.12
CA LYS A 101 -5.44 -17.36 3.91
C LYS A 101 -4.54 -16.18 4.26
N VAL A 102 -3.33 -16.18 3.69
CA VAL A 102 -2.33 -15.14 3.95
C VAL A 102 -1.73 -14.70 2.61
N VAL A 103 -1.40 -13.41 2.51
CA VAL A 103 -0.69 -12.83 1.37
C VAL A 103 0.80 -13.05 1.56
N VAL A 104 1.46 -13.61 0.56
CA VAL A 104 2.90 -13.88 0.54
C VAL A 104 3.52 -13.17 -0.66
N ASN A 105 4.70 -12.57 -0.47
CA ASN A 105 5.52 -12.07 -1.56
C ASN A 105 6.41 -13.22 -2.08
N LEU A 106 6.34 -13.51 -3.36
CA LEU A 106 7.12 -14.54 -4.03
C LEU A 106 7.99 -13.93 -5.13
N THR A 107 9.09 -14.59 -5.46
CA THR A 107 9.86 -14.27 -6.66
C THR A 107 9.00 -14.47 -7.91
N PRO A 108 9.28 -13.75 -9.00
CA PRO A 108 8.42 -13.77 -10.19
C PRO A 108 8.27 -15.16 -10.84
N ASP A 109 9.26 -16.04 -10.64
CA ASP A 109 9.29 -17.40 -11.18
C ASP A 109 8.66 -18.44 -10.24
N ALA A 110 8.49 -18.10 -8.95
CA ALA A 110 7.93 -19.01 -7.96
C ALA A 110 6.41 -18.98 -7.98
N THR A 111 5.80 -20.13 -8.28
CA THR A 111 4.34 -20.31 -8.25
C THR A 111 3.85 -20.82 -6.90
N GLU A 112 4.69 -21.57 -6.19
CA GLU A 112 4.37 -22.22 -4.93
C GLU A 112 5.10 -21.59 -3.75
N TYR A 113 4.46 -21.63 -2.59
CA TYR A 113 5.07 -21.20 -1.33
C TYR A 113 5.23 -22.39 -0.40
N THR A 114 6.46 -22.66 0.02
CA THR A 114 6.76 -23.66 1.04
C THR A 114 6.67 -23.00 2.42
N HIS A 115 5.61 -23.33 3.17
CA HIS A 115 5.43 -22.80 4.52
C HIS A 115 6.39 -23.48 5.51
N GLN A 116 7.31 -22.70 6.07
CA GLN A 116 8.12 -23.13 7.22
C GLN A 116 7.41 -22.74 8.52
N VAL A 117 7.05 -23.73 9.34
CA VAL A 117 6.29 -23.55 10.60
C VAL A 117 7.01 -22.62 11.59
N SER A 118 8.35 -22.58 11.55
CA SER A 118 9.17 -21.71 12.41
C SER A 118 9.15 -20.23 12.00
N LYS A 119 8.78 -19.91 10.75
CA LYS A 119 8.86 -18.54 10.25
C LYS A 119 7.54 -17.81 10.49
N VAL A 120 7.61 -16.71 11.26
CA VAL A 120 6.46 -15.82 11.47
C VAL A 120 6.08 -15.17 10.14
N LEU A 121 4.81 -15.33 9.75
CA LEU A 121 4.29 -14.75 8.50
C LEU A 121 4.17 -13.24 8.62
N LYS A 122 4.89 -12.54 7.74
CA LYS A 122 4.82 -11.08 7.64
C LYS A 122 3.47 -10.67 7.06
N LYS A 123 2.86 -9.65 7.65
CA LYS A 123 1.67 -9.00 7.09
C LYS A 123 2.13 -7.81 6.26
N TYR A 124 1.68 -7.74 5.01
CA TYR A 124 2.00 -6.62 4.15
C TYR A 124 1.03 -5.44 4.36
N ALA A 125 1.57 -4.23 4.50
CA ALA A 125 0.80 -3.02 4.71
C ALA A 125 -0.12 -2.74 3.52
N HIS A 126 -1.36 -2.35 3.81
CA HIS A 126 -2.39 -2.02 2.81
C HIS A 126 -2.85 -3.18 1.90
N MET A 127 -2.32 -4.40 2.09
CA MET A 127 -2.71 -5.59 1.34
C MET A 127 -3.62 -6.46 2.20
N LYS A 128 -4.73 -6.92 1.64
CA LYS A 128 -5.67 -7.83 2.32
C LYS A 128 -6.27 -8.84 1.37
N VAL A 129 -6.67 -9.98 1.93
CA VAL A 129 -7.52 -10.96 1.23
C VAL A 129 -8.98 -10.55 1.44
N GLN A 130 -9.74 -10.41 0.35
CA GLN A 130 -11.16 -10.08 0.34
C GLN A 130 -11.93 -11.21 -0.35
N ARG A 131 -13.19 -11.45 0.06
CA ARG A 131 -14.12 -12.42 -0.57
C ARG A 131 -13.46 -13.78 -0.86
N GLY A 132 -13.05 -14.48 0.19
CA GLY A 132 -12.45 -15.80 0.07
C GLY A 132 -10.98 -15.75 -0.34
N ASN A 133 -10.68 -15.47 -1.60
CA ASN A 133 -9.33 -15.66 -2.17
C ASN A 133 -8.79 -14.46 -2.97
N LYS A 134 -9.53 -13.36 -3.07
CA LYS A 134 -9.13 -12.21 -3.89
C LYS A 134 -8.17 -11.31 -3.14
N ILE A 135 -6.97 -11.09 -3.67
CA ILE A 135 -6.05 -10.08 -3.13
C ILE A 135 -6.52 -8.67 -3.50
N MET A 136 -6.50 -7.76 -2.52
CA MET A 136 -6.96 -6.39 -2.67
C MET A 136 -5.99 -5.43 -1.96
N GLY A 137 -5.72 -4.31 -2.62
CA GLY A 137 -4.82 -3.28 -2.14
C GLY A 137 -4.54 -2.26 -3.24
N PRO A 138 -4.00 -1.07 -2.89
CA PRO A 138 -3.67 -0.04 -3.86
C PRO A 138 -2.58 -0.51 -4.84
N PHE A 139 -2.66 -0.09 -6.10
CA PHE A 139 -1.68 -0.35 -7.16
C PHE A 139 -1.47 -1.82 -7.53
N LEU A 140 -2.32 -2.73 -7.06
CA LEU A 140 -2.28 -4.13 -7.47
C LEU A 140 -2.93 -4.36 -8.83
N GLN A 141 -2.21 -5.07 -9.69
CA GLN A 141 -2.69 -5.54 -10.98
C GLN A 141 -2.90 -7.06 -10.91
N PRO A 142 -4.14 -7.56 -10.97
CA PRO A 142 -4.40 -8.99 -10.87
C PRO A 142 -3.78 -9.77 -12.04
N MET A 143 -3.18 -10.92 -11.75
CA MET A 143 -2.59 -11.78 -12.78
C MET A 143 -3.67 -12.62 -13.47
N LYS A 144 -3.65 -12.66 -14.81
CA LYS A 144 -4.56 -13.48 -15.62
C LYS A 144 -4.41 -14.96 -15.25
N GLY A 145 -5.52 -15.71 -15.29
CA GLY A 145 -5.52 -17.16 -15.02
C GLY A 145 -5.47 -17.56 -13.54
N THR A 146 -5.33 -16.62 -12.61
CA THR A 146 -5.23 -16.91 -11.15
C THR A 146 -6.51 -16.67 -10.36
N HIS A 147 -7.62 -16.35 -11.03
CA HIS A 147 -8.91 -16.03 -10.38
C HIS A 147 -8.82 -14.98 -9.25
N GLY A 148 -7.82 -14.08 -9.32
CA GLY A 148 -7.59 -13.02 -8.34
C GLY A 148 -6.79 -13.43 -7.10
N THR A 149 -6.22 -14.65 -7.06
CA THR A 149 -5.35 -15.09 -5.96
C THR A 149 -3.93 -14.54 -6.08
N ALA A 150 -3.49 -14.17 -7.28
CA ALA A 150 -2.21 -13.53 -7.52
C ALA A 150 -2.38 -12.13 -8.12
N ALA A 151 -1.51 -11.22 -7.71
CA ALA A 151 -1.44 -9.88 -8.24
C ALA A 151 0.00 -9.39 -8.27
N THR A 152 0.29 -8.56 -9.25
CA THR A 152 1.58 -7.90 -9.42
C THR A 152 1.47 -6.46 -8.95
N ILE A 153 2.49 -5.96 -8.28
CA ILE A 153 2.65 -4.54 -7.97
C ILE A 153 3.89 -4.02 -8.70
N THR A 154 3.70 -2.97 -9.49
CA THR A 154 4.76 -2.31 -10.26
C THR A 154 5.07 -0.95 -9.64
N VAL A 155 6.36 -0.59 -9.56
CA VAL A 155 6.76 0.74 -9.08
C VAL A 155 6.27 1.79 -10.07
N GLN A 156 5.41 2.69 -9.61
CA GLN A 156 4.83 3.77 -10.39
C GLN A 156 5.09 5.14 -9.73
N GLU A 157 5.19 6.20 -10.52
CA GLU A 157 5.32 7.55 -9.97
C GLU A 157 4.10 7.90 -9.11
N GLY A 158 4.34 8.47 -7.94
CA GLY A 158 3.26 8.95 -7.06
C GLY A 158 2.62 7.88 -6.17
N MET A 159 3.13 6.64 -6.13
CA MET A 159 2.59 5.58 -5.25
C MET A 159 2.47 6.01 -3.79
N TRP A 160 3.48 6.74 -3.30
CA TRP A 160 3.52 7.26 -1.93
C TRP A 160 3.33 8.79 -1.91
N GLU A 161 2.78 9.38 -2.96
CA GLU A 161 2.58 10.82 -3.01
C GLU A 161 1.35 11.27 -2.23
N ASP A 162 1.51 12.30 -1.40
CA ASP A 162 0.35 12.96 -0.79
C ASP A 162 -0.26 13.90 -1.83
N LYS A 163 -1.26 13.41 -2.58
CA LYS A 163 -1.93 14.17 -3.65
C LYS A 163 -2.50 15.47 -3.11
N ARG A 164 -2.24 16.56 -3.82
CA ARG A 164 -2.81 17.88 -3.49
C ARG A 164 -4.20 17.98 -4.09
N GLY A 165 -5.15 18.46 -3.29
CA GLY A 165 -6.45 18.86 -3.81
C GLY A 165 -6.26 19.93 -4.89
N HIS A 166 -6.92 19.75 -6.02
CA HIS A 166 -7.04 20.74 -7.07
C HIS A 166 -8.52 21.13 -7.21
N LYS A 167 -8.77 22.35 -7.68
CA LYS A 167 -10.14 22.83 -7.86
C LYS A 167 -10.67 22.30 -9.19
N VAL A 168 -11.74 21.50 -9.13
CA VAL A 168 -12.48 21.08 -10.32
C VAL A 168 -13.29 22.27 -10.83
N ASP A 169 -13.15 22.62 -12.11
CA ASP A 169 -13.87 23.72 -12.77
C ASP A 169 -13.79 25.07 -12.04
N GLY A 170 -12.62 25.46 -11.52
CA GLY A 170 -12.45 26.71 -10.77
C GLY A 170 -12.98 26.68 -9.32
N GLY A 171 -13.53 25.53 -8.89
CA GLY A 171 -14.09 25.30 -7.57
C GLY A 171 -15.53 25.80 -7.44
N GLU A 172 -16.16 25.50 -6.30
CA GLU A 172 -17.61 25.67 -6.08
C GLU A 172 -18.14 27.07 -6.48
N ARG A 173 -17.43 28.14 -6.12
CA ARG A 173 -17.87 29.52 -6.42
C ARG A 173 -17.85 29.88 -7.90
N ARG A 174 -16.88 29.35 -8.66
CA ARG A 174 -16.65 29.73 -10.07
C ARG A 174 -17.10 28.68 -11.06
N GLN A 175 -17.53 27.50 -10.59
CA GLN A 175 -17.90 26.39 -11.46
C GLN A 175 -18.99 26.71 -12.48
N LYS A 176 -20.06 27.41 -12.08
CA LYS A 176 -21.12 27.81 -13.01
C LYS A 176 -20.61 28.76 -14.09
N GLU A 177 -19.82 29.75 -13.70
CA GLU A 177 -19.24 30.74 -14.60
C GLU A 177 -18.27 30.09 -15.60
N VAL A 178 -17.33 29.28 -15.11
CA VAL A 178 -16.32 28.57 -15.93
C VAL A 178 -17.00 27.66 -16.95
N ARG A 179 -18.00 26.88 -16.52
CA ARG A 179 -18.77 26.01 -17.43
C ARG A 179 -19.58 26.79 -18.46
N ALA A 180 -20.18 27.92 -18.07
CA ALA A 180 -20.92 28.77 -19.01
C ALA A 180 -19.98 29.37 -20.07
N LYS A 181 -18.82 29.87 -19.67
CA LYS A 181 -17.78 30.39 -20.59
C LYS A 181 -17.30 29.30 -21.56
N LEU A 182 -16.99 28.11 -21.05
CA LEU A 182 -16.57 26.97 -21.86
C LEU A 182 -17.61 26.61 -22.93
N ARG A 183 -18.89 26.52 -22.56
CA ARG A 183 -19.98 26.23 -23.52
C ARG A 183 -20.14 27.32 -24.58
N LEU A 184 -19.97 28.59 -24.22
CA LEU A 184 -20.04 29.68 -25.19
C LEU A 184 -18.87 29.62 -26.19
N GLU A 185 -17.67 29.28 -25.73
CA GLU A 185 -16.51 29.06 -26.61
C GLU A 185 -16.70 27.86 -27.53
N GLU A 186 -17.24 26.74 -27.03
CA GLU A 186 -17.57 25.57 -27.85
C GLU A 186 -18.58 25.92 -28.95
N ARG A 187 -19.64 26.66 -28.61
CA ARG A 187 -20.63 27.13 -29.59
C ARG A 187 -20.09 28.11 -30.62
N ARG A 188 -19.04 28.86 -30.30
CA ARG A 188 -18.37 29.77 -31.24
C ARG A 188 -17.42 29.05 -32.19
N LYS A 189 -16.93 27.87 -31.80
CA LYS A 189 -16.02 27.05 -32.60
C LYS A 189 -16.74 26.06 -33.51
N ALA A 190 -17.98 25.71 -33.16
CA ALA A 190 -18.91 24.95 -34.00
C ALA A 190 -19.54 25.85 -35.06
#